data_AF-A0A7V6D172-F1
#
_entry.id   AF-A0A7V6D172-F1
#
_cell.length_a   1.000
_cell.length_b   1.000
_cell.length_c   1.000
_cell.angle_alpha   90.00
_cell.angle_beta   90.00
_cell.angle_gamma   90.00
#
_symmetry.space_group_name_H-M   'P 1'
#
loop_
_entity.id
_entity.type
_entity.pdbx_description
1 polymer ?
#
loop_
_entity_poly.entity_id
_entity_poly.type
_entity_poly.pdbx_seq_one_letter_code
_entity_poly.pdbx_strand_id
1 'polypeptide(L)'
;MDTRNKILSWAEAKERLAAYQQEGIKVLLVTGYFDPLLAPHARDLADLARDARLIVLVLDPPEPILPNRARAELVAALRSVSYVVPFEGEQALPLNEALRVAECVRLEEQHLDYRRQFVDHVLRRHDLAAATSLNPTTL
;
A
#
# COMPACT_ATOMS: atom_id res chain seq x y z
N MET A 1 17.07 -9.14 -6.07
CA MET A 1 16.87 -7.68 -6.08
C MET A 1 16.56 -7.29 -4.65
N ASP A 2 17.35 -6.41 -4.04
CA ASP A 2 17.14 -5.94 -2.66
C ASP A 2 15.85 -5.11 -2.62
N THR A 3 14.88 -5.50 -1.81
CA THR A 3 13.59 -4.80 -1.69
C THR A 3 13.75 -3.41 -1.10
N ARG A 4 14.84 -3.15 -0.36
CA ARG A 4 15.15 -1.82 0.20
C ARG A 4 15.51 -0.81 -0.88
N ASN A 5 16.07 -1.26 -2.01
CA ASN A 5 16.46 -0.36 -3.11
C ASN A 5 15.26 0.27 -3.84
N LYS A 6 14.04 -0.19 -3.56
CA LYS A 6 12.81 0.39 -4.10
C LYS A 6 12.20 1.45 -3.19
N ILE A 7 12.61 1.54 -1.93
CA ILE A 7 12.09 2.53 -0.99
C ILE A 7 12.90 3.81 -1.16
N LEU A 8 12.24 4.89 -1.58
CA LEU A 8 12.84 6.18 -1.87
C LEU A 8 12.25 7.26 -0.94
N SER A 9 13.02 8.32 -0.72
CA SER A 9 12.47 9.61 -0.27
C SER A 9 11.66 10.28 -1.38
N TRP A 10 10.82 11.26 -1.02
CA TRP A 10 10.07 12.03 -2.02
C TRP A 10 10.99 12.76 -3.02
N ALA A 11 12.12 13.29 -2.56
CA ALA A 11 13.09 13.97 -3.43
C ALA A 11 13.65 13.02 -4.50
N GLU A 12 14.10 11.83 -4.09
CA GLU A 12 14.60 10.80 -5.02
C GLU A 12 13.49 10.31 -5.97
N ALA A 13 12.25 10.18 -5.48
CA ALA A 13 11.12 9.80 -6.32
C ALA A 13 10.84 10.84 -7.41
N LYS A 14 10.97 12.15 -7.11
CA LYS A 14 10.85 13.21 -8.11
C LYS A 14 11.93 13.14 -9.18
N GLU A 15 13.17 12.86 -8.80
CA GLU A 15 14.26 12.65 -9.76
C GLU A 15 13.97 11.45 -10.69
N ARG A 16 13.47 10.34 -10.13
CA ARG A 16 13.05 9.18 -10.93
C ARG A 16 11.88 9.48 -11.85
N LEU A 17 10.90 10.22 -11.38
CA LEU A 17 9.76 10.64 -12.18
C LEU A 17 10.21 11.51 -13.37
N ALA A 18 11.09 12.48 -13.12
CA ALA A 18 11.64 13.33 -14.18
C ALA A 18 12.45 12.52 -15.21
N ALA A 19 13.26 11.56 -14.76
CA ALA A 19 14.00 10.66 -15.67
C ALA A 19 13.04 9.84 -16.55
N TYR A 20 12.00 9.24 -15.97
CA TYR A 20 11.00 8.50 -16.75
C TYR A 20 10.24 9.38 -17.75
N GLN A 21 9.92 10.62 -17.38
CA GLN A 21 9.28 11.57 -18.29
C GLN A 21 10.19 11.92 -19.48
N GLN A 22 11.50 12.11 -19.24
CA GLN A 22 12.48 12.34 -20.31
C GLN A 22 12.63 11.12 -21.25
N GLU A 23 12.50 9.92 -20.69
CA GLU A 23 12.51 8.66 -21.45
C GLU A 23 11.17 8.34 -22.13
N GLY A 24 10.13 9.16 -21.94
CA GLY A 24 8.79 8.93 -22.47
C GLY A 24 8.06 7.73 -21.84
N ILE A 25 8.51 7.28 -20.68
CA ILE A 25 7.92 6.16 -19.94
C ILE A 25 6.70 6.67 -19.16
N LYS A 26 5.55 6.02 -19.35
CA LYS A 26 4.34 6.31 -18.56
C LYS A 26 4.57 5.91 -17.10
N VAL A 27 4.33 6.85 -16.19
CA VAL A 27 4.41 6.63 -14.74
C VAL A 27 3.06 6.95 -14.11
N LEU A 28 2.61 6.10 -13.20
CA LEU A 28 1.45 6.34 -12.35
C LEU A 28 1.91 6.46 -10.90
N LEU A 29 1.41 7.50 -10.24
CA LEU A 29 1.46 7.58 -8.78
C LEU A 29 0.26 6.82 -8.21
N VAL A 30 0.47 6.03 -7.18
CA VAL A 30 -0.61 5.31 -6.50
C VAL A 30 -0.55 5.61 -5.01
N THR A 31 -1.62 6.14 -4.42
CA THR A 31 -1.70 6.39 -2.98
C THR A 31 -2.49 5.30 -2.27
N GLY A 32 -2.04 4.90 -1.07
CA GLY A 32 -2.79 3.94 -0.27
C GLY A 32 -2.15 3.63 1.09
N TYR A 33 -2.97 3.09 1.99
CA TYR A 33 -2.51 2.69 3.33
C TYR A 33 -1.80 1.33 3.37
N PHE A 34 -2.32 0.29 2.69
CA PHE A 34 -1.77 -1.06 2.73
C PHE A 34 -1.61 -1.62 4.17
N ASP A 35 -2.63 -1.41 5.00
CA ASP A 35 -2.62 -1.75 6.42
C ASP A 35 -3.76 -2.72 6.82
N PRO A 36 -3.56 -4.04 6.70
CA PRO A 36 -2.37 -4.73 6.16
C PRO A 36 -2.35 -4.84 4.63
N LEU A 37 -1.22 -5.25 4.05
CA LEU A 37 -1.14 -5.57 2.61
C LEU A 37 -1.87 -6.89 2.33
N LEU A 38 -2.98 -6.82 1.60
CA LEU A 38 -3.82 -7.95 1.24
C LEU A 38 -3.68 -8.32 -0.25
N ALA A 39 -4.10 -9.54 -0.59
CA ALA A 39 -4.06 -10.04 -1.96
C ALA A 39 -4.83 -9.17 -3.00
N PRO A 40 -5.98 -8.54 -2.67
CA PRO A 40 -6.61 -7.56 -3.55
C PRO A 40 -5.67 -6.41 -3.93
N HIS A 41 -5.00 -5.77 -2.96
CA HIS A 41 -4.05 -4.69 -3.23
C HIS A 41 -2.96 -5.10 -4.22
N ALA A 42 -2.41 -6.30 -4.06
CA ALA A 42 -1.37 -6.81 -4.95
C ALA A 42 -1.88 -7.04 -6.38
N ARG A 43 -3.14 -7.48 -6.53
CA ARG A 43 -3.78 -7.62 -7.85
C ARG A 43 -4.04 -6.27 -8.49
N ASP A 44 -4.60 -5.32 -7.75
CA ASP A 44 -4.89 -3.98 -8.24
C ASP A 44 -3.61 -3.29 -8.73
N LEU A 45 -2.52 -3.39 -7.95
CA LEU A 45 -1.21 -2.87 -8.36
C LEU A 45 -0.63 -3.62 -9.57
N ALA A 46 -0.84 -4.94 -9.69
CA ALA A 46 -0.39 -5.68 -10.86
C ALA A 46 -1.13 -5.28 -12.14
N ASP A 47 -2.41 -4.94 -12.03
CA ASP A 47 -3.23 -4.50 -13.14
C ASP A 47 -2.84 -3.11 -13.61
N LEU A 48 -2.61 -2.17 -12.69
CA LEU A 48 -2.11 -0.83 -13.01
C LEU A 48 -0.71 -0.86 -13.64
N ALA A 49 0.14 -1.82 -13.24
CA ALA A 49 1.51 -1.94 -13.73
C ALA A 49 1.61 -2.48 -15.17
N ARG A 50 0.49 -2.90 -15.80
CA ARG A 50 0.49 -3.39 -17.19
C ARG A 50 0.85 -2.30 -18.18
N ASP A 51 0.39 -1.08 -17.93
CA ASP A 51 0.48 0.04 -18.87
C ASP A 51 1.38 1.19 -18.38
N ALA A 52 1.94 1.08 -17.17
CA ALA A 52 2.76 2.13 -16.57
C ALA A 52 3.74 1.59 -15.51
N ARG A 53 4.80 2.36 -15.24
CA ARG A 53 5.62 2.17 -14.04
C ARG A 53 4.92 2.76 -12.83
N LEU A 54 4.91 2.02 -11.71
CA LEU A 54 4.24 2.44 -10.49
C LEU A 54 5.22 3.00 -9.46
N ILE A 55 4.93 4.21 -8.99
CA ILE A 55 5.51 4.77 -7.78
C ILE A 55 4.39 4.83 -6.73
N VAL A 56 4.53 4.06 -5.65
CA VAL A 56 3.49 3.93 -4.62
C VAL A 56 3.81 4.83 -3.43
N LEU A 57 2.86 5.68 -3.07
CA LEU A 57 2.90 6.57 -1.91
C LEU A 57 2.15 5.89 -0.75
N VAL A 58 2.89 5.48 0.28
CA VAL A 58 2.34 4.76 1.45
C VAL A 58 2.00 5.78 2.52
N LEU A 59 0.71 6.11 2.60
CA LEU A 59 0.19 7.10 3.56
C LEU A 59 -0.10 6.46 4.92
N ASP A 60 -0.24 7.26 5.97
CA ASP A 60 -0.71 6.78 7.26
C ASP A 60 -2.24 6.71 7.34
N PRO A 61 -2.82 5.55 7.72
CA PRO A 61 -4.22 5.49 8.10
C PRO A 61 -4.43 6.16 9.47
N PRO A 62 -5.67 6.52 9.84
CA PRO A 62 -5.97 7.12 11.15
C PRO A 62 -5.55 6.25 12.34
N GLU A 63 -5.66 4.92 12.22
CA GLU A 63 -5.33 3.94 13.26
C GLU A 63 -4.47 2.79 12.69
N PRO A 64 -3.14 2.97 12.59
CA PRO A 64 -2.27 1.99 11.95
C PRO A 64 -2.10 0.72 12.80
N ILE A 65 -2.30 -0.46 12.18
CA ILE A 65 -1.95 -1.78 12.74
C ILE A 65 -0.46 -2.02 12.54
N LEU A 66 0.06 -1.72 11.34
CA LEU A 66 1.47 -1.86 11.01
C LEU A 66 2.16 -0.49 10.89
N PRO A 67 3.42 -0.36 11.39
CA PRO A 67 4.23 0.82 11.15
C PRO A 67 4.36 1.13 9.66
N ASN A 68 4.40 2.43 9.29
CA ASN A 68 4.49 2.87 7.89
C ASN A 68 5.64 2.18 7.14
N ARG A 69 6.82 2.15 7.78
CA ARG A 69 7.99 1.47 7.24
C ARG A 69 7.75 -0.01 6.91
N ALA A 70 7.06 -0.75 7.78
CA ALA A 70 6.75 -2.16 7.53
C ALA A 70 5.82 -2.33 6.33
N ARG A 71 4.81 -1.45 6.19
CA ARG A 71 3.91 -1.42 5.04
C ARG A 71 4.65 -1.09 3.75
N ALA A 72 5.57 -0.12 3.79
CA ALA A 72 6.42 0.23 2.66
C ALA A 72 7.30 -0.95 2.20
N GLU A 73 7.88 -1.70 3.14
CA GLU A 73 8.69 -2.90 2.83
C GLU A 73 7.85 -4.01 2.18
N LEU A 74 6.63 -4.23 2.68
CA LEU A 74 5.69 -5.19 2.09
C LEU A 74 5.30 -4.82 0.66
N VAL A 75 4.99 -3.54 0.41
CA VAL A 75 4.66 -3.04 -0.93
C VAL A 75 5.88 -3.10 -1.85
N ALA A 76 7.08 -2.77 -1.36
CA ALA A 76 8.31 -2.83 -2.15
C ALA A 76 8.66 -4.26 -2.60
N ALA A 77 8.26 -5.27 -1.84
CA ALA A 77 8.44 -6.67 -2.21
C ALA A 77 7.62 -7.08 -3.45
N LEU A 78 6.58 -6.33 -3.82
CA LEU A 78 5.78 -6.62 -5.01
C LEU A 78 6.56 -6.37 -6.30
N ARG A 79 6.50 -7.33 -7.23
CA ARG A 79 7.17 -7.22 -8.54
C ARG A 79 6.61 -6.08 -9.40
N SER A 80 5.31 -5.81 -9.30
CA SER A 80 4.60 -4.76 -10.05
C SER A 80 4.99 -3.33 -9.64
N VAL A 81 5.58 -3.17 -8.45
CA VAL A 81 5.96 -1.86 -7.92
C VAL A 81 7.39 -1.51 -8.29
N SER A 82 7.59 -0.33 -8.88
CA SER A 82 8.91 0.18 -9.25
C SER A 82 9.58 0.87 -8.06
N TYR A 83 8.87 1.80 -7.41
CA TYR A 83 9.35 2.51 -6.23
C TYR A 83 8.23 2.69 -5.19
N VAL A 84 8.63 2.86 -3.94
CA VAL A 84 7.75 3.12 -2.79
C VAL A 84 8.26 4.34 -2.04
N VAL A 85 7.36 5.24 -1.68
CA VAL A 85 7.68 6.42 -0.87
C VAL A 85 6.80 6.40 0.39
N PRO A 86 7.37 6.19 1.58
CA PRO A 86 6.65 6.27 2.83
C PRO A 86 6.33 7.73 3.18
N PHE A 87 5.07 8.02 3.43
CA PHE A 87 4.57 9.34 3.83
C PHE A 87 4.01 9.28 5.25
N GLU A 88 4.66 10.00 6.17
CA GLU A 88 4.29 10.04 7.59
C GLU A 88 3.74 11.41 7.98
N GLY A 89 2.68 11.43 8.80
CA GLY A 89 2.15 12.55 9.59
C GLY A 89 2.10 13.96 8.97
N GLU A 90 3.25 14.61 8.83
CA GLU A 90 3.40 16.03 8.46
C GLU A 90 3.69 16.28 6.96
N GLN A 91 3.76 15.22 6.14
CA GLN A 91 4.16 15.32 4.73
C GLN A 91 3.03 15.78 3.76
N ALA A 92 2.11 16.62 4.22
CA ALA A 92 0.96 17.09 3.43
C ALA A 92 1.37 17.96 2.21
N LEU A 93 2.42 18.79 2.35
CA LEU A 93 2.92 19.63 1.26
C LEU A 93 3.55 18.79 0.13
N PRO A 94 4.49 17.86 0.41
CA PRO A 94 4.99 16.91 -0.59
C PRO A 94 3.89 16.09 -1.28
N LEU A 95 2.81 15.74 -0.57
CA LEU A 95 1.70 14.98 -1.14
C LEU A 95 0.91 15.81 -2.16
N ASN A 96 0.58 17.07 -1.83
CA ASN A 96 -0.09 17.97 -2.76
C ASN A 96 0.76 18.27 -4.01
N GLU A 97 2.08 18.37 -3.85
CA GLU A 97 3.00 18.45 -4.99
C GLU A 97 2.93 17.19 -5.86
N ALA A 98 2.99 16.00 -5.25
CA ALA A 98 2.90 14.73 -5.95
C ALA A 98 1.65 14.63 -6.83
N LEU A 99 0.48 14.98 -6.27
CA LEU A 99 -0.80 14.94 -6.96
C LEU A 99 -0.91 15.90 -8.15
N ARG A 100 -0.05 16.92 -8.24
CA ARG A 100 -0.03 17.88 -9.36
C ARG A 100 0.93 17.47 -10.49
N VAL A 101 1.95 16.69 -10.18
CA VAL A 101 3.08 16.43 -11.09
C VAL A 101 2.85 15.20 -11.97
N ALA A 102 1.93 14.31 -11.59
CA ALA A 102 1.62 13.11 -12.37
C ALA A 102 0.18 12.63 -12.18
N GLU A 103 -0.26 11.79 -13.12
CA GLU A 103 -1.50 11.03 -13.02
C GLU A 103 -1.47 10.15 -11.75
N CYS A 104 -2.50 10.30 -10.90
CA CYS A 104 -2.56 9.65 -9.59
C CYS A 104 -3.82 8.79 -9.46
N VAL A 105 -3.63 7.56 -8.99
CA VAL A 105 -4.70 6.62 -8.62
C VAL A 105 -4.80 6.56 -7.11
N ARG A 106 -5.99 6.81 -6.58
CA ARG A 106 -6.27 6.91 -5.13
C ARG A 106 -7.00 5.67 -4.64
N LEU A 107 -6.37 4.90 -3.75
CA LEU A 107 -6.92 3.64 -3.23
C LEU A 107 -7.29 3.70 -1.74
N GLU A 108 -7.23 4.86 -1.09
CA GLU A 108 -7.38 5.00 0.35
C GLU A 108 -8.74 4.53 0.87
N GLU A 109 -9.83 4.95 0.23
CA GLU A 109 -11.19 4.54 0.60
C GLU A 109 -11.40 3.02 0.42
N GLN A 110 -10.95 2.48 -0.71
CA GLN A 110 -11.02 1.05 -0.99
C GLN A 110 -10.20 0.21 0.01
N HIS A 111 -9.04 0.72 0.46
CA HIS A 111 -8.22 0.07 1.47
C HIS A 111 -8.89 0.03 2.85
N LEU A 112 -9.64 1.07 3.22
CA LEU A 112 -10.42 1.07 4.48
C LEU A 112 -11.51 -0.01 4.45
N ASP A 113 -12.17 -0.20 3.31
CA ASP A 113 -13.16 -1.25 3.14
C ASP A 113 -12.56 -2.65 3.27
N TYR A 114 -11.42 -2.89 2.62
CA TYR A 114 -10.72 -4.16 2.73
C TYR A 114 -10.22 -4.45 4.15
N ARG A 115 -9.70 -3.42 4.83
CA ARG A 115 -9.30 -3.55 6.24
C ARG A 115 -10.47 -3.98 7.10
N ARG A 116 -11.62 -3.30 6.98
CA ARG A 116 -12.83 -3.64 7.74
C ARG A 116 -13.27 -5.08 7.50
N GLN A 117 -13.34 -5.51 6.24
CA GLN A 117 -13.69 -6.89 5.89
C GLN A 117 -12.69 -7.92 6.46
N PHE A 118 -11.39 -7.60 6.44
CA PHE A 118 -10.36 -8.46 7.00
C PHE A 118 -10.46 -8.58 8.53
N VAL A 119 -10.62 -7.46 9.24
CA VAL A 119 -10.81 -7.44 10.69
C VAL A 119 -12.07 -8.23 11.07
N ASP A 120 -13.19 -8.00 10.38
CA ASP A 120 -14.44 -8.74 10.62
C ASP A 120 -14.29 -10.25 10.38
N HIS A 121 -13.48 -10.64 9.39
CA HIS A 121 -13.21 -12.04 9.11
C HIS A 121 -12.34 -12.69 10.20
N VAL A 122 -11.29 -12.00 10.66
CA VAL A 122 -10.40 -12.47 11.72
C VAL A 122 -11.14 -12.60 13.05
N LEU A 123 -11.92 -11.59 13.44
CA LEU A 123 -12.71 -11.61 14.67
C LEU A 123 -13.73 -12.75 14.66
N ARG A 124 -14.45 -12.96 13.56
CA ARG A 124 -15.38 -14.09 13.41
C ARG A 124 -14.70 -15.46 13.57
N ARG A 125 -13.47 -15.60 13.08
CA ARG A 125 -12.71 -16.86 13.22
C ARG A 125 -12.29 -17.12 14.67
N HIS A 126 -11.93 -16.07 15.42
CA HIS A 126 -11.61 -16.19 16.84
C HIS A 126 -12.85 -16.54 17.67
N ASP A 127 -14.02 -15.99 17.35
CA ASP A 127 -15.28 -16.37 18.02
C ASP A 127 -15.68 -17.82 17.73
N LEU A 128 -15.51 -18.29 16.49
CA LEU A 128 -15.79 -19.69 16.13
C LEU A 128 -14.80 -20.67 16.80
N ALA A 129 -13.53 -20.29 16.93
CA ALA A 129 -12.53 -21.09 17.65
C ALA A 129 -12.82 -21.13 19.16
N ALA A 130 -13.26 -20.01 19.75
CA ALA A 130 -13.68 -19.95 21.15
C ALA A 130 -14.97 -20.75 21.42
N ALA A 131 -15.95 -20.71 20.51
CA ALA A 131 -17.18 -21.50 20.59
C ALA A 131 -16.91 -23.02 20.43
N THR A 132 -15.90 -23.40 19.64
CA THR A 132 -15.49 -24.80 19.49
C THR A 132 -14.71 -25.33 20.71
N SER A 133 -14.03 -24.43 21.44
CA SER A 133 -13.31 -24.73 22.70
C SER A 133 -14.23 -24.98 23.91
N LEU A 134 -15.48 -24.50 23.86
CA LEU A 134 -16.44 -24.57 24.98
C LEU A 134 -17.39 -25.78 24.94
N ASN A 135 -17.17 -26.75 24.05
CA ASN A 135 -17.93 -28.00 24.03
C ASN A 135 -17.05 -29.23 24.35
N PRO A 136 -16.61 -29.42 25.61
CA PRO A 136 -16.23 -30.73 26.09
C PRO A 136 -17.53 -31.50 26.41
N THR A 137 -17.89 -32.40 25.50
CA THR A 137 -18.56 -33.68 25.75
C THR A 137 -19.55 -33.73 26.92
N THR A 138 -20.85 -33.61 26.61
CA THR A 138 -21.90 -34.20 27.46
C THR A 138 -21.80 -35.73 27.31
N LEU A 139 -21.28 -36.39 28.34
CA LEU A 139 -21.45 -37.82 28.61
C LEU A 139 -22.63 -38.02 29.55
#